data_AF-A0A2N9YFK9-F1
#
_entry.id   AF-A0A2N9YFK9-F1
#
_cell.length_a   1.000
_cell.length_b   1.000
_cell.length_c   1.000
_cell.angle_alpha   90.00
_cell.angle_beta   90.00
_cell.angle_gamma   90.00
#
_symmetry.space_group_name_H-M   'P 1'
#
loop_
_entity.id
_entity.type
_entity.pdbx_description
1 polymer ?
#
loop_
_entity_poly.entity_id
_entity_poly.type
_entity_poly.pdbx_seq_one_letter_code
_entity_poly.pdbx_strand_id
1 'polypeptide(L)'
;MHKKSEEGRKWVNPDTGEEYDISHLKGFQTSFEVKLDNEIKNIDVRVEFSYHCYTKKQEDGGKEPVFRIETRKDGTKEERVFCPKRWEFSKSLPDIIRGLNYKGCLQGNSHEIIYRQEQSSNQGGHDG
;
A
#
# COMPACT_ATOMS: atom_id res chain seq x y z
N MET A 1 -18.78 -21.72 -13.57
CA MET A 1 -17.97 -21.22 -12.44
C MET A 1 -16.51 -21.56 -12.74
N HIS A 2 -15.70 -20.59 -13.18
CA HIS A 2 -14.26 -20.81 -13.41
C HIS A 2 -13.48 -20.05 -12.35
N LYS A 3 -12.98 -20.81 -11.37
CA LYS A 3 -12.03 -20.38 -10.35
C LYS A 3 -10.69 -20.23 -11.09
N LYS A 4 -10.35 -19.02 -11.57
CA LYS A 4 -8.97 -18.77 -12.00
C LYS A 4 -8.11 -18.69 -10.75
N SER A 5 -7.27 -19.69 -10.56
CA SER A 5 -6.09 -19.58 -9.70
C SER A 5 -5.21 -18.47 -10.26
N GLU A 6 -5.41 -17.23 -9.79
CA GLU A 6 -4.46 -16.14 -9.99
C GLU A 6 -3.26 -16.38 -9.05
N GLU A 7 -2.37 -17.26 -9.50
CA GLU A 7 -0.99 -17.39 -9.02
C GLU A 7 -0.13 -16.29 -9.67
N GLY A 8 0.65 -15.58 -8.84
CA GLY A 8 1.75 -14.71 -9.29
C GLY A 8 1.34 -13.46 -10.07
N ARG A 9 0.82 -12.42 -9.41
CA ARG A 9 0.79 -11.10 -10.08
C ARG A 9 2.21 -10.56 -10.06
N LYS A 10 2.81 -10.38 -11.23
CA LYS A 10 4.10 -9.71 -11.40
C LYS A 10 3.91 -8.43 -12.21
N TRP A 11 4.69 -7.41 -11.87
CA TRP A 11 4.91 -6.28 -12.75
C TRP A 11 6.25 -6.46 -13.48
N VAL A 12 6.30 -6.16 -14.78
CA VAL A 12 7.53 -6.24 -15.56
C VAL A 12 7.85 -4.83 -16.05
N ASN A 13 9.07 -4.38 -15.81
CA ASN A 13 9.57 -3.12 -16.32
C ASN A 13 9.70 -3.23 -17.85
N PRO A 14 8.97 -2.42 -18.65
CA PRO A 14 8.99 -2.53 -20.10
C PRO A 14 10.34 -2.12 -20.73
N ASP A 15 11.15 -1.32 -20.04
CA ASP A 15 12.43 -0.82 -20.57
C ASP A 15 13.60 -1.72 -20.19
N THR A 16 13.60 -2.30 -18.98
CA THR A 16 14.71 -3.13 -18.46
C THR A 16 14.40 -4.62 -18.46
N GLY A 17 13.14 -5.02 -18.55
CA GLY A 17 12.69 -6.41 -18.41
C GLY A 17 12.69 -6.92 -16.96
N GLU A 18 12.99 -6.09 -15.97
CA GLU A 18 13.01 -6.48 -14.56
C GLU A 18 11.62 -6.86 -14.05
N GLU A 19 11.54 -7.96 -13.31
CA GLU A 19 10.28 -8.45 -12.74
C GLU A 19 10.16 -8.12 -11.24
N TYR A 20 8.98 -7.65 -10.85
CA TYR A 20 8.63 -7.32 -9.48
C TYR A 20 7.38 -8.11 -9.07
N ASP A 21 7.51 -9.02 -8.11
CA ASP A 21 6.35 -9.73 -7.58
C ASP A 21 5.43 -8.77 -6.80
N ILE A 22 4.16 -8.73 -7.18
CA ILE A 22 3.13 -7.91 -6.52
C ILE A 22 2.01 -8.80 -5.95
N SER A 23 2.30 -10.08 -5.73
CA SER A 23 1.33 -11.06 -5.22
C SER A 23 0.91 -10.74 -3.79
N HIS A 24 1.75 -10.06 -3.01
CA HIS A 24 1.42 -9.55 -1.68
C HIS A 24 0.33 -8.46 -1.69
N LEU A 25 0.06 -7.83 -2.84
CA LEU A 25 -1.03 -6.86 -3.01
C LEU A 25 -2.35 -7.52 -3.43
N LYS A 26 -2.44 -8.85 -3.35
CA LYS A 26 -3.71 -9.55 -3.50
C LYS A 26 -4.60 -9.23 -2.29
N GLY A 27 -5.78 -8.69 -2.59
CA GLY A 27 -6.78 -8.41 -1.56
C GLY A 27 -7.14 -9.65 -0.75
N PHE A 28 -7.44 -9.46 0.52
CA PHE A 28 -7.77 -10.53 1.46
C PHE A 28 -8.91 -10.12 2.38
N GLN A 29 -9.51 -11.09 3.06
CA GLN A 29 -10.50 -10.86 4.10
C GLN A 29 -9.85 -11.00 5.47
N THR A 30 -10.23 -10.13 6.40
CA THR A 30 -9.78 -10.17 7.80
C THR A 30 -10.90 -9.67 8.70
N SER A 31 -10.84 -9.96 9.99
CA SER A 31 -11.77 -9.41 10.99
C SER A 31 -11.03 -8.50 11.98
N PHE A 32 -11.72 -7.47 12.45
CA PHE A 32 -11.23 -6.60 13.52
C PHE A 32 -12.14 -6.70 14.75
N GLU A 33 -11.55 -6.75 15.93
CA GLU A 33 -12.28 -6.76 17.20
C GLU A 33 -12.47 -5.32 17.66
N VAL A 34 -13.73 -4.90 17.76
CA VAL A 34 -14.08 -3.56 18.23
C VAL A 34 -14.91 -3.66 19.50
N LYS A 35 -14.61 -2.80 20.47
CA LYS A 35 -15.42 -2.66 21.67
C LYS A 35 -16.50 -1.60 21.43
N LEU A 36 -17.76 -2.01 21.43
CA LEU A 36 -18.94 -1.16 21.24
C LEU A 36 -19.87 -1.39 22.43
N ASP A 37 -20.23 -0.33 23.16
CA ASP A 37 -21.18 -0.38 24.27
C ASP A 37 -20.93 -1.51 25.30
N ASN A 38 -19.65 -1.71 25.67
CA ASN A 38 -19.16 -2.78 26.55
C ASN A 38 -19.24 -4.22 26.01
N GLU A 39 -19.59 -4.41 24.73
CA GLU A 39 -19.51 -5.70 24.04
C GLU A 39 -18.34 -5.72 23.05
N ILE A 40 -17.73 -6.89 22.87
CA ILE A 40 -16.73 -7.12 21.81
C ILE A 40 -17.46 -7.61 20.58
N LYS A 41 -17.29 -6.91 19.46
CA LYS A 41 -17.85 -7.29 18.15
C LYS A 41 -16.73 -7.54 17.17
N ASN A 42 -16.87 -8.60 16.37
CA ASN A 42 -16.00 -8.87 15.23
C ASN A 42 -16.59 -8.25 13.98
N ILE A 43 -15.83 -7.40 13.30
CA ILE A 43 -16.22 -6.79 12.02
C ILE A 43 -15.40 -7.42 10.91
N ASP A 44 -16.06 -8.11 9.99
CA ASP A 44 -15.44 -8.63 8.78
C ASP A 44 -15.17 -7.52 7.78
N VAL A 45 -13.93 -7.45 7.30
CA VAL A 45 -13.45 -6.42 6.38
C VAL A 45 -12.79 -7.09 5.18
N ARG A 46 -13.09 -6.56 4.00
CA ARG A 46 -12.37 -6.86 2.77
C ARG A 46 -11.30 -5.80 2.54
N VAL A 47 -10.05 -6.24 2.46
CA VAL A 47 -8.89 -5.39 2.20
C VAL A 47 -8.58 -5.42 0.71
N GLU A 48 -8.48 -4.24 0.11
CA GLU A 48 -8.05 -4.07 -1.28
C GLU A 48 -6.91 -3.07 -1.34
N PHE A 49 -5.85 -3.43 -2.05
CA PHE A 49 -4.69 -2.58 -2.26
C PHE A 49 -4.91 -1.76 -3.53
N SER A 50 -4.92 -0.43 -3.35
CA SER A 50 -4.77 0.49 -4.48
C SER A 50 -3.31 0.49 -4.94
N TYR A 51 -2.93 1.33 -5.91
CA TYR A 51 -1.59 1.24 -6.50
C TYR A 51 -0.48 1.83 -5.63
N HIS A 52 -0.17 1.15 -4.53
CA HIS A 52 0.75 1.61 -3.49
C HIS A 52 2.23 1.63 -3.89
N CYS A 53 2.57 1.15 -5.10
CA CYS A 53 3.94 1.11 -5.62
C CYS A 53 4.34 2.34 -6.47
N TYR A 54 3.47 3.34 -6.68
CA TYR A 54 3.79 4.49 -7.57
C TYR A 54 4.31 5.74 -6.86
N THR A 55 5.00 6.62 -7.59
CA THR A 55 5.23 8.03 -7.23
C THR A 55 4.48 8.98 -8.17
N LYS A 56 4.30 10.25 -7.77
CA LYS A 56 3.59 11.30 -8.54
C LYS A 56 4.38 11.87 -9.72
N LYS A 57 5.69 11.65 -9.76
CA LYS A 57 6.58 12.30 -10.71
C LYS A 57 7.81 11.42 -10.93
N GLN A 58 8.32 11.44 -12.15
CA GLN A 58 9.71 11.08 -12.42
C GLN A 58 10.63 11.96 -11.57
N GLU A 59 11.68 11.39 -11.01
CA GLU A 59 12.78 12.20 -10.46
C GLU A 59 13.42 12.99 -11.63
N ASP A 60 13.93 14.19 -11.37
CA ASP A 60 14.52 15.02 -12.42
C ASP A 60 15.69 14.29 -13.10
N GLY A 61 15.53 14.02 -14.41
CA GLY A 61 16.48 13.22 -15.22
C GLY A 61 16.16 11.72 -15.30
N GLY A 62 15.11 11.24 -14.64
CA GLY A 62 14.70 9.84 -14.63
C GLY A 62 14.07 9.38 -15.95
N LYS A 63 14.53 8.25 -16.49
CA LYS A 63 13.95 7.57 -17.66
C LYS A 63 12.93 6.49 -17.27
N GLU A 64 12.39 6.56 -16.07
CA GLU A 64 11.49 5.52 -15.55
C GLU A 64 10.20 5.45 -16.39
N PRO A 65 9.77 4.25 -16.80
CA PRO A 65 8.58 4.11 -17.63
C PRO A 65 7.34 4.61 -16.90
N VAL A 66 6.53 5.38 -17.63
CA VAL A 66 5.21 5.79 -17.17
C VAL A 66 4.33 4.55 -17.08
N PHE A 67 4.02 4.15 -15.85
CA PHE A 67 3.17 3.01 -15.58
C PHE A 67 1.69 3.36 -15.81
N ARG A 68 1.28 4.58 -15.46
CA ARG A 68 -0.11 5.02 -15.57
C ARG A 68 -0.24 6.53 -15.67
N ILE A 69 -1.30 6.99 -16.33
CA ILE A 69 -1.71 8.40 -16.33
C ILE A 69 -3.02 8.52 -15.56
N GLU A 70 -3.04 9.35 -14.52
CA GLU A 70 -4.23 9.69 -13.74
C GLU A 70 -4.73 11.08 -14.12
N THR A 71 -6.01 11.21 -14.45
CA THR A 71 -6.63 12.52 -14.71
C THR A 71 -7.28 13.05 -13.44
N ARG A 72 -6.82 14.20 -12.95
CA ARG A 72 -7.43 14.92 -11.83
C ARG A 72 -8.78 15.53 -12.23
N LYS A 73 -9.57 15.92 -11.23
CA LYS A 73 -10.89 16.56 -11.44
C LYS A 73 -10.82 17.88 -12.22
N ASP A 74 -9.69 18.56 -12.18
CA ASP A 74 -9.40 19.79 -12.94
C ASP A 74 -8.90 19.52 -14.37
N GLY A 75 -8.84 18.25 -14.79
CA GLY A 75 -8.36 17.84 -16.11
C GLY A 75 -6.84 17.65 -16.20
N THR A 76 -6.08 17.94 -15.13
CA THR A 76 -4.63 17.74 -15.09
C THR A 76 -4.29 16.26 -15.18
N LYS A 77 -3.40 15.88 -16.09
CA LYS A 77 -2.88 14.51 -16.19
C LYS A 77 -1.61 14.37 -15.35
N GLU A 78 -1.60 13.40 -14.45
CA GLU A 78 -0.43 13.03 -13.65
C GLU A 78 0.10 11.67 -14.11
N GLU A 79 1.37 11.65 -14.48
CA GLU A 79 2.08 10.41 -14.77
C GLU A 79 2.55 9.76 -13.47
N ARG A 80 2.29 8.46 -13.36
CA ARG A 80 2.69 7.62 -12.24
C ARG A 80 3.75 6.67 -12.74
N VAL A 81 4.91 6.71 -12.10
CA VAL A 81 6.00 5.78 -12.36
C VAL A 81 6.07 4.73 -11.26
N PHE A 82 6.50 3.52 -11.63
CA PHE A 82 6.78 2.47 -10.66
C PHE A 82 7.98 2.87 -9.80
N CYS A 83 7.92 2.62 -8.50
CA CYS A 83 8.99 2.95 -7.58
C CYS A 83 9.41 1.71 -6.79
N PRO A 84 10.63 1.17 -7.03
CA PRO A 84 11.13 -0.01 -6.33
C PRO A 84 11.13 0.14 -4.80
N LYS A 85 11.45 1.33 -4.28
CA LYS A 85 11.41 1.61 -2.83
C LYS A 85 10.00 1.47 -2.25
N ARG A 86 8.98 1.96 -2.96
CA ARG A 86 7.58 1.82 -2.54
C ARG A 86 7.08 0.38 -2.72
N TRP A 87 7.54 -0.31 -3.75
CA TRP A 87 7.31 -1.74 -3.90
C TRP A 87 7.86 -2.54 -2.72
N GLU A 88 9.11 -2.32 -2.32
CA GLU A 88 9.71 -3.01 -1.17
C GLU A 88 8.92 -2.73 0.11
N PHE A 89 8.58 -1.46 0.35
CA PHE A 89 7.74 -1.07 1.49
C PHE A 89 6.36 -1.77 1.45
N SER A 90 5.77 -1.89 0.26
CA SER A 90 4.43 -2.44 0.09
C SER A 90 4.30 -3.89 0.55
N LYS A 91 5.41 -4.65 0.62
CA LYS A 91 5.45 -6.02 1.16
C LYS A 91 5.05 -6.10 2.63
N SER A 92 5.28 -5.03 3.39
CA SER A 92 4.91 -4.95 4.81
C SER A 92 3.43 -4.61 5.04
N LEU A 93 2.73 -4.08 4.03
CA LEU A 93 1.36 -3.57 4.19
C LEU A 93 0.35 -4.64 4.65
N PRO A 94 0.36 -5.89 4.12
CA PRO A 94 -0.57 -6.92 4.59
C PRO A 94 -0.44 -7.18 6.09
N ASP A 95 0.79 -7.23 6.60
CA ASP A 95 1.03 -7.50 8.03
C ASP A 95 0.68 -6.29 8.89
N ILE A 96 0.95 -5.07 8.42
CA ILE A 96 0.50 -3.85 9.07
C ILE A 96 -1.03 -3.85 9.21
N ILE A 97 -1.76 -4.18 8.13
CA ILE A 97 -3.22 -4.19 8.12
C ILE A 97 -3.77 -5.24 9.09
N ARG A 98 -3.21 -6.46 9.10
CA ARG A 98 -3.58 -7.51 10.06
C ARG A 98 -3.31 -7.09 11.51
N GLY A 99 -2.26 -6.30 11.73
CA GLY A 99 -1.87 -5.79 13.04
C GLY A 99 -2.68 -4.59 13.54
N LEU A 100 -3.57 -3.99 12.75
CA LEU A 100 -4.25 -2.73 13.12
C LEU A 100 -5.09 -2.84 14.40
N ASN A 101 -5.63 -4.02 14.72
CA ASN A 101 -6.34 -4.26 15.99
C ASN A 101 -5.53 -3.85 17.23
N TYR A 102 -4.20 -3.93 17.15
CA TYR A 102 -3.30 -3.69 18.27
C TYR A 102 -2.53 -2.38 18.14
N LYS A 103 -2.94 -1.49 17.22
CA LYS A 103 -2.24 -0.23 16.94
C LYS A 103 -3.09 0.98 17.28
N GLY A 104 -2.44 2.03 17.78
CA GLY A 104 -3.05 3.33 17.95
C GLY A 104 -3.39 3.93 16.59
N CYS A 105 -4.68 4.00 16.27
CA CYS A 105 -5.18 4.63 15.06
C CYS A 105 -5.81 5.99 15.40
N LEU A 106 -5.63 6.97 14.54
CA LEU A 106 -6.21 8.30 14.68
C LEU A 106 -7.48 8.41 13.84
N GLN A 107 -8.49 9.10 14.35
CA GLN A 107 -9.68 9.43 13.58
C GLN A 107 -9.40 10.68 12.73
N GLY A 108 -9.60 10.57 11.42
CA GLY A 108 -9.56 11.70 10.50
C GLY A 108 -10.90 12.47 10.44
N ASN A 109 -10.93 13.55 9.68
CA ASN A 109 -12.08 14.47 9.64
C ASN A 109 -13.28 13.96 8.82
N SER A 110 -13.12 12.88 8.05
CA SER A 110 -14.16 12.42 7.11
C SER A 110 -14.25 10.89 7.04
N HIS A 111 -14.56 10.26 8.18
CA HIS A 111 -14.65 8.79 8.35
C HIS A 111 -13.36 8.03 7.98
N GLU A 112 -12.23 8.73 7.94
CA GLU A 112 -10.92 8.14 7.73
C GLU A 112 -10.37 7.64 9.07
N ILE A 113 -9.69 6.50 9.03
CA ILE A 113 -8.86 6.03 10.14
C ILE A 113 -7.41 6.08 9.65
N ILE A 114 -6.61 6.89 10.33
CA ILE A 114 -5.23 7.17 9.98
C ILE A 114 -4.34 6.35 10.92
N TYR A 115 -3.68 5.34 10.36
CA TYR A 115 -2.55 4.70 11.02
C TYR A 115 -1.26 5.41 10.62
N ARG A 116 -0.53 5.94 11.62
CA ARG A 116 0.83 6.42 11.42
C ARG A 116 1.76 5.31 11.86
N GLN A 117 2.54 4.77 10.93
CA GLN A 117 3.58 3.83 11.28
C GLN A 117 4.54 4.51 12.26
N GLU A 118 4.65 3.94 13.46
CA GLU A 118 5.70 4.29 14.39
C GLU A 118 7.02 3.95 13.70
N GLN A 119 7.87 4.95 13.47
CA GLN A 119 9.24 4.65 13.08
C GLN A 119 9.80 3.79 14.21
N SER A 120 10.24 2.57 13.92
CA SER A 120 11.16 1.90 14.83
C SER A 120 12.32 2.88 14.98
N SER A 121 12.58 3.31 16.22
CA SER A 121 13.78 4.04 16.59
C SER A 121 14.97 3.12 16.35
N ASN A 122 15.36 2.93 15.10
CA ASN A 122 16.58 2.22 14.78
C ASN A 122 17.74 3.20 14.93
N GLN A 123 18.41 3.04 16.07
CA GLN A 123 19.80 3.35 16.35
C GLN A 123 20.59 3.87 15.14
N GLY A 124 20.89 5.17 15.18
CA GLY A 124 21.96 5.79 14.43
C GLY A 124 22.68 6.74 15.37
N GLY A 125 23.59 6.20 16.19
CA GLY A 125 24.63 7.01 16.79
C GLY A 125 25.44 7.61 15.65
N HIS A 126 25.27 8.90 15.43
CA HIS A 126 26.15 9.68 14.58
C HIS A 126 27.14 10.35 15.52
N ASP A 127 28.38 9.85 15.50
CA ASP A 127 29.53 10.54 16.08
C ASP A 127 29.56 11.99 15.60
N GLY A 128 29.83 12.87 16.56
CA GLY A 128 30.04 14.31 16.37
C GLY A 128 30.40 14.94 17.71
#